data_AF-A0A957TZB9-F1
#
_entry.id   AF-A0A957TZB9-F1
#
_cell.length_a   1.000
_cell.length_b   1.000
_cell.length_c   1.000
_cell.angle_alpha   90.00
_cell.angle_beta   90.00
_cell.angle_gamma   90.00
#
_symmetry.space_group_name_H-M   'P 1'
#
loop_
_entity.id
_entity.type
_entity.pdbx_description
1 polymer ?
#
loop_
_entity_poly.entity_id
_entity_poly.type
_entity_poly.pdbx_seq_one_letter_code
_entity_poly.pdbx_strand_id
1 'polypeptide(L)'
;MPKEQLTGTLEEQCDFLYDLAMQKMQDGNFTGAAHVLQEIVKHNPDYKDVVVLLDEVQRRKAEQRFLLMMGLVGLVVFVAIGSRLGLRNDLFLLVFAGLGAVVGYGAGNLIQSFRR
;
A
#
# COMPACT_ATOMS: atom_id res chain seq x y z
N MET A 1 2.53 20.85 5.23
CA MET A 1 3.93 20.98 4.78
C MET A 1 4.05 22.28 4.01
N PRO A 2 5.04 23.14 4.33
CA PRO A 2 5.30 24.34 3.55
C PRO A 2 5.61 23.95 2.10
N LYS A 3 4.96 24.62 1.15
CA LYS A 3 5.25 24.45 -0.27
C LYS A 3 6.50 25.26 -0.56
N GLU A 4 7.68 24.68 -0.32
CA GLU A 4 8.92 25.26 -0.85
C GLU A 4 8.76 25.34 -2.36
N GLN A 5 8.73 26.56 -2.86
CA GLN A 5 8.64 26.81 -4.29
C GLN A 5 9.97 26.34 -4.87
N LEU A 6 9.91 25.31 -5.71
CA LEU A 6 11.05 24.78 -6.45
C LEU A 6 11.53 25.84 -7.45
N THR A 7 12.29 26.82 -6.97
CA THR A 7 12.93 27.84 -7.80
C THR A 7 14.22 27.27 -8.36
N GLY A 8 14.10 26.51 -9.45
CA GLY A 8 15.19 25.86 -10.16
C GLY A 8 14.76 25.43 -11.57
N THR A 9 15.72 25.01 -12.39
CA THR A 9 15.49 24.43 -13.72
C THR A 9 14.64 23.16 -13.61
N LEU A 10 13.93 22.77 -14.68
CA LEU A 10 13.10 21.55 -14.69
C LEU A 10 13.85 20.32 -14.17
N GLU A 11 15.14 20.23 -14.49
CA GLU A 11 16.03 19.14 -14.08
C GLU A 11 16.28 19.13 -12.57
N GLU A 12 16.57 20.29 -11.96
CA GLU A 12 16.73 20.44 -10.50
C GLU A 12 15.45 20.09 -9.73
N GLN A 13 14.28 20.44 -10.32
CA GLN A 13 13.00 20.05 -9.71
C GLN A 13 12.78 18.54 -9.77
N CYS A 14 13.14 17.91 -10.89
CA CYS A 14 13.07 16.46 -11.04
C CYS A 14 14.05 15.75 -10.10
N ASP A 15 15.27 16.27 -9.91
CA ASP A 15 16.25 15.75 -8.94
C ASP A 15 15.70 15.80 -7.52
N PHE A 16 15.17 16.95 -7.09
CA PHE A 16 14.57 17.07 -5.76
C PHE A 16 13.41 16.10 -5.55
N LEU A 17 12.50 16.01 -6.52
CA LEU A 17 11.36 15.09 -6.44
C LEU A 17 11.82 13.64 -6.44
N TYR A 18 12.87 13.31 -7.19
CA TYR A 18 13.45 11.98 -7.24
C TYR A 18 13.98 11.57 -5.86
N ASP A 19 14.79 12.42 -5.22
CA ASP A 19 15.34 12.17 -3.90
C ASP A 19 14.22 12.06 -2.84
N LEU A 20 13.21 12.91 -2.93
CA LEU A 20 12.04 12.85 -2.06
C LEU A 20 11.25 11.55 -2.24
N ALA A 21 11.11 11.07 -3.48
CA ALA A 21 10.47 9.79 -3.75
C ALA A 21 11.27 8.63 -3.15
N MET A 22 12.59 8.64 -3.28
CA MET A 22 13.47 7.62 -2.70
C MET A 22 13.38 7.58 -1.19
N GLN A 23 13.41 8.74 -0.52
CA GLN A 23 13.20 8.82 0.93
C GLN A 23 11.84 8.23 1.32
N LYS A 24 10.76 8.59 0.61
CA LYS A 24 9.42 8.04 0.88
C LYS A 24 9.35 6.53 0.67
N MET A 25 10.08 5.98 -0.30
CA MET A 25 10.18 4.53 -0.50
C MET A 25 10.92 3.84 0.65
N GLN A 26 12.03 4.44 1.13
CA GLN A 26 12.77 3.94 2.29
C GLN A 26 11.92 3.93 3.56
N ASP A 27 11.08 4.95 3.75
CA ASP A 27 10.13 5.04 4.86
C ASP A 27 8.94 4.06 4.73
N GLY A 28 8.86 3.29 3.63
CA GLY A 28 7.71 2.42 3.32
C GLY A 28 6.44 3.18 2.91
N ASN A 29 6.53 4.50 2.71
CA ASN A 29 5.44 5.35 2.27
C ASN A 29 5.28 5.32 0.74
N PHE A 30 4.89 4.16 0.22
CA PHE A 30 4.70 3.95 -1.22
C PHE A 30 3.58 4.82 -1.82
N THR A 31 2.60 5.24 -1.03
CA THR A 31 1.55 6.14 -1.53
C THR A 31 2.09 7.54 -1.81
N GLY A 32 2.92 8.07 -0.90
CA GLY A 32 3.58 9.35 -1.10
C GLY A 32 4.62 9.28 -2.21
N ALA A 33 5.42 8.22 -2.27
CA ALA A 33 6.39 8.01 -3.34
C ALA A 33 5.74 7.98 -4.72
N ALA A 34 4.61 7.27 -4.88
CA ALA A 34 3.88 7.20 -6.14
C ALA A 34 3.43 8.58 -6.62
N HIS A 35 2.92 9.42 -5.71
CA HIS A 35 2.47 10.77 -6.06
C HIS A 35 3.63 11.65 -6.53
N VAL A 36 4.80 11.54 -5.88
CA VAL A 36 5.98 12.32 -6.25
C VAL A 36 6.54 11.87 -7.59
N LEU A 37 6.70 10.55 -7.80
CA LEU A 37 7.16 9.98 -9.07
C LEU A 37 6.20 10.31 -10.22
N GLN A 38 4.89 10.27 -9.98
CA GLN A 38 3.89 10.62 -11.00
C GLN A 38 4.01 12.08 -11.46
N GLU A 39 4.37 13.00 -10.55
CA GLU A 39 4.62 14.39 -10.92
C GLU A 39 5.86 14.49 -11.82
N ILE A 40 6.92 13.73 -11.55
CA ILE A 40 8.10 13.68 -12.42
C ILE A 40 7.74 13.13 -13.80
N VAL A 41 7.04 11.98 -13.89
CA VAL A 41 6.65 11.39 -15.19
C VAL A 41 5.79 12.35 -16.02
N LYS A 42 4.94 13.14 -15.37
CA LYS A 42 4.06 14.11 -16.03
C LYS A 42 4.84 15.22 -16.74
N HIS A 43 5.96 15.65 -16.17
CA HIS A 43 6.77 16.75 -16.72
C HIS A 43 7.98 16.27 -17.53
N ASN A 44 8.58 15.14 -17.15
CA ASN A 44 9.70 14.51 -17.83
C ASN A 44 9.64 12.97 -17.70
N PRO A 45 8.99 12.27 -18.65
CA PRO A 45 8.82 10.81 -18.60
C PRO A 45 10.12 10.03 -18.82
N ASP A 46 11.11 10.61 -19.51
CA ASP A 46 12.41 9.99 -19.79
C ASP A 46 13.46 10.28 -18.71
N TYR A 47 13.03 10.91 -17.60
CA TYR A 47 13.91 11.25 -16.50
C TYR A 47 14.32 9.99 -15.72
N LYS A 48 15.60 9.61 -15.85
CA LYS A 48 16.23 8.48 -15.16
C LYS A 48 15.40 7.19 -15.33
N ASP A 49 15.07 6.53 -14.23
CA ASP A 49 14.32 5.29 -14.13
C ASP A 49 12.92 5.49 -13.51
N VAL A 50 12.40 6.73 -13.50
CA VAL A 50 11.16 7.09 -12.80
C VAL A 50 9.96 6.28 -13.25
N VAL A 51 9.85 5.93 -14.54
CA VAL A 51 8.75 5.09 -15.04
C VAL A 51 8.81 3.69 -14.43
N VAL A 52 10.01 3.12 -14.33
CA VAL A 52 10.25 1.79 -13.74
C VAL A 52 9.97 1.82 -12.23
N LEU A 53 10.48 2.84 -11.55
CA LEU A 53 10.25 3.05 -10.12
C LEU A 53 8.76 3.28 -9.81
N LEU A 54 8.04 4.01 -10.66
CA LEU A 54 6.62 4.25 -10.49
C LEU A 54 5.83 2.94 -10.59
N ASP A 55 6.15 2.07 -11.55
CA ASP A 55 5.53 0.74 -11.63
C ASP A 55 5.83 -0.09 -10.38
N GLU A 56 7.09 -0.12 -9.93
CA GLU A 56 7.47 -0.85 -8.71
C GLU A 56 6.67 -0.37 -7.48
N VAL A 57 6.61 0.94 -7.28
CA VAL A 57 5.88 1.55 -6.16
C VAL A 57 4.38 1.25 -6.25
N GLN A 58 3.80 1.30 -7.46
CA GLN A 58 2.40 0.93 -7.68
C GLN A 58 2.13 -0.54 -7.34
N ARG A 59 3.04 -1.44 -7.73
CA ARG A 59 2.95 -2.87 -7.38
C ARG A 59 3.02 -3.07 -5.87
N ARG A 60 4.00 -2.49 -5.18
CA ARG A 60 4.13 -2.59 -3.71
C ARG A 60 2.91 -2.03 -2.98
N LYS A 61 2.35 -0.90 -3.45
CA LYS A 61 1.11 -0.32 -2.92
C LYS A 61 -0.08 -1.26 -3.11
N ALA A 62 -0.21 -1.87 -4.29
CA ALA A 62 -1.27 -2.83 -4.58
C ALA A 62 -1.15 -4.08 -3.71
N GLU A 63 0.07 -4.58 -3.49
CA GLU A 63 0.35 -5.71 -2.59
C GLU A 63 -0.08 -5.41 -1.15
N GLN A 64 0.34 -4.26 -0.59
CA GLN A 64 -0.08 -3.83 0.75
C GLN A 64 -1.60 -3.74 0.87
N ARG A 65 -2.25 -3.12 -0.12
CA ARG A 65 -3.72 -3.00 -0.12
C ARG A 65 -4.40 -4.35 -0.23
N PHE A 66 -3.88 -5.25 -1.06
CA PHE A 66 -4.42 -6.59 -1.22
C PHE A 66 -4.40 -7.38 0.10
N LEU A 67 -3.26 -7.37 0.81
CA LEU A 67 -3.13 -8.07 2.10
C LEU A 67 -4.10 -7.53 3.16
N LEU A 68 -4.25 -6.20 3.23
CA LEU A 68 -5.23 -5.57 4.14
C LEU A 68 -6.66 -5.98 3.79
N MET A 69 -7.01 -5.98 2.51
CA MET A 69 -8.33 -6.41 2.06
C MET A 69 -8.58 -7.88 2.37
N MET A 70 -7.58 -8.76 2.21
CA MET A 70 -7.71 -10.18 2.54
C MET A 70 -7.92 -10.39 4.06
N GLY A 71 -7.24 -9.62 4.89
CA GLY A 71 -7.51 -9.58 6.34
C GLY A 71 -8.94 -9.15 6.65
N LEU A 72 -9.42 -8.05 6.05
CA LEU A 72 -10.80 -7.59 6.23
C LEU A 72 -11.83 -8.61 5.78
N VAL A 73 -11.60 -9.29 4.65
CA VAL A 73 -12.48 -10.38 4.18
C VAL A 73 -12.51 -11.51 5.19
N GLY A 74 -11.34 -11.94 5.69
CA GLY A 74 -11.26 -12.98 6.71
C GLY A 74 -12.01 -12.62 7.99
N LEU A 75 -11.89 -11.36 8.44
CA LEU A 75 -12.65 -10.83 9.57
C LEU A 75 -14.17 -10.96 9.34
N VAL A 76 -14.67 -10.46 8.22
CA VAL A 76 -16.11 -10.47 7.89
C VAL A 76 -16.65 -11.90 7.83
N VAL A 77 -15.89 -12.81 7.19
CA VAL A 77 -16.27 -14.23 7.09
C VAL A 77 -16.38 -14.87 8.46
N PHE A 78 -15.39 -14.68 9.34
CA PHE A 78 -15.40 -15.30 10.67
C PHE A 78 -16.51 -14.75 11.57
N VAL A 79 -16.80 -13.44 11.51
CA VAL A 79 -17.94 -12.84 12.23
C VAL A 79 -19.27 -13.39 11.71
N ALA A 80 -19.42 -13.56 10.39
CA ALA A 80 -20.61 -14.15 9.80
C ALA A 80 -20.79 -15.63 10.21
N ILE A 81 -19.70 -16.38 10.39
CA ILE A 81 -19.76 -17.76 10.90
C ILE A 81 -20.13 -17.76 12.38
N GLY A 82 -19.46 -16.97 13.21
CA GLY A 82 -19.71 -16.91 14.66
C GLY A 82 -21.15 -16.49 14.99
N SER A 83 -21.68 -15.51 14.27
CA SER A 83 -23.08 -15.09 14.40
C SER A 83 -24.07 -16.19 14.05
N ARG A 84 -23.82 -16.99 12.99
CA ARG A 84 -24.68 -18.14 12.65
C ARG A 84 -24.60 -19.30 13.64
N LEU A 85 -23.48 -19.46 14.32
CA LEU A 85 -23.31 -20.46 15.39
C LEU A 85 -23.97 -20.04 16.71
N GLY A 86 -24.66 -18.90 16.75
CA GLY A 86 -25.37 -18.42 17.94
C GLY A 86 -24.45 -17.83 19.01
N LEU A 87 -23.20 -17.49 18.66
CA LEU A 87 -22.29 -16.75 19.53
C LEU A 87 -22.82 -15.31 19.64
N ARG A 88 -23.78 -15.11 20.53
CA ARG A 88 -24.44 -13.82 20.80
C ARG A 88 -23.66 -12.92 21.75
N ASN A 89 -22.52 -13.39 22.25
CA ASN A 89 -21.66 -12.63 23.14
C ASN A 89 -20.61 -11.89 22.31
N ASP A 90 -20.64 -10.56 22.40
CA ASP A 90 -19.80 -9.63 21.66
C ASP A 90 -18.31 -9.90 21.83
N LEU A 91 -17.88 -10.38 23.02
CA LEU A 91 -16.47 -10.72 23.25
C LEU A 91 -16.01 -11.86 22.33
N PHE A 92 -16.84 -12.89 22.14
CA PHE A 92 -16.49 -14.00 21.25
C PHE A 92 -16.51 -13.56 19.78
N LEU A 93 -17.44 -12.69 19.38
CA LEU A 93 -17.45 -12.14 18.01
C LEU A 93 -16.18 -11.32 17.72
N LEU A 94 -15.70 -10.54 18.70
CA LEU A 94 -14.44 -9.81 18.57
C LEU A 94 -13.23 -10.75 18.46
N VAL A 95 -13.19 -11.84 19.23
CA VAL A 95 -12.13 -12.85 19.12
C VAL A 95 -12.16 -13.52 17.74
N PHE A 96 -13.35 -13.90 17.27
CA PHE A 96 -13.53 -14.48 15.93
C PHE A 96 -13.12 -13.50 14.83
N ALA A 97 -13.46 -12.21 14.97
CA ALA A 97 -13.05 -11.16 14.05
C ALA A 97 -11.52 -11.05 13.95
N GLY A 98 -10.83 -11.05 15.10
CA GLY A 98 -9.37 -11.02 15.16
C GLY A 98 -8.73 -12.25 14.51
N LEU A 99 -9.23 -13.45 14.83
CA LEU A 99 -8.76 -14.70 14.21
C LEU A 99 -8.98 -14.69 12.70
N GLY A 100 -10.16 -14.26 12.25
CA GLY A 100 -10.47 -14.13 10.83
C GLY A 100 -9.53 -13.18 10.11
N ALA A 101 -9.20 -12.03 10.73
CA ALA A 101 -8.26 -11.08 10.16
C ALA A 101 -6.86 -11.68 9.97
N VAL A 102 -6.36 -12.40 10.98
CA VAL A 102 -5.04 -13.05 10.93
C VAL A 102 -5.01 -14.15 9.87
N VAL A 103 -6.05 -15.00 9.83
CA VAL A 103 -6.18 -16.08 8.84
C VAL A 103 -6.28 -15.50 7.42
N GLY A 104 -7.09 -14.46 7.23
CA GLY A 104 -7.25 -13.77 5.96
C GLY A 104 -5.94 -13.14 5.46
N TYR A 105 -5.22 -12.45 6.35
CA TYR A 105 -3.90 -11.89 6.02
C TYR A 105 -2.89 -12.98 5.66
N GLY A 106 -2.82 -14.07 6.44
CA GLY A 106 -1.94 -15.20 6.17
C GLY A 106 -2.24 -15.91 4.84
N ALA A 107 -3.51 -16.13 4.54
CA ALA A 107 -3.94 -16.69 3.25
C ALA A 107 -3.59 -15.74 2.09
N GLY A 108 -3.80 -14.43 2.27
CA GLY A 108 -3.39 -13.42 1.29
C GLY A 108 -1.89 -13.44 1.01
N ASN A 109 -1.08 -13.58 2.06
CA ASN A 109 0.38 -13.68 1.94
C ASN A 109 0.83 -14.94 1.20
N LEU A 110 0.19 -16.09 1.47
CA LEU A 110 0.44 -17.33 0.72
C LEU A 110 0.09 -17.18 -0.76
N ILE A 111 -1.09 -16.65 -1.09
CA ILE A 111 -1.51 -16.41 -2.48
C ILE A 111 -0.53 -15.49 -3.21
N GLN A 112 -0.04 -14.45 -2.51
CA GLN A 112 0.95 -13.55 -3.06
C GLN A 112 2.29 -14.25 -3.35
N SER A 113 2.75 -15.13 -2.46
CA SER A 113 4.00 -15.89 -2.68
C SER A 113 3.96 -16.79 -3.92
N PHE A 114 2.78 -17.25 -4.35
CA PHE A 114 2.60 -18.02 -5.58
C PHE A 114 2.46 -17.16 -6.84
N ARG A 115 2.26 -15.84 -6.69
CA ARG A 115 2.09 -14.89 -7.82
C ARG A 115 3.37 -14.12 -8.15
N ARG A 116 4.36 -14.13 -7.25
CA ARG A 116 5.71 -13.64 -7.52
C ARG A 116 6.54 -14.70 -8.23
#